data_AF-A0A1C6E283-F1
#
_entry.id   AF-A0A1C6E283-F1
#
_cell.length_a   1.000
_cell.length_b   1.000
_cell.length_c   1.000
_cell.angle_alpha   90.00
_cell.angle_beta   90.00
_cell.angle_gamma   90.00
#
_symmetry.space_group_name_H-M   'P 1'
#
loop_
_entity.id
_entity.type
_entity.pdbx_description
1 polymer ?
#
loop_
_entity_poly.entity_id
_entity_poly.type
_entity_poly.pdbx_seq_one_letter_code
_entity_poly.pdbx_strand_id
1 'polypeptide(L)'
;MMALLTSCQNTFQSVVAYEDALDDISTLKVQVHECYSEITKTSSEILSTVHDTYIEKSELESIQKDFQSSITQNSSEIRMDFTAVTDEIKNNVATNQELLEEYIRFKGALIELGRVGNAFTAELSNEELAFKENGQKIAYISNNSLVITNAEIRNKLSLGNASRGWFDFIPRSSGNLSIVWRGTS
;
A
#
# COMPACT_ATOMS: atom_id res chain seq x y z
N MET A 1 -44.44 52.15 96.14
CA MET A 1 -43.42 51.09 96.02
C MET A 1 -43.58 50.25 94.74
N MET A 2 -44.81 49.93 94.32
CA MET A 2 -45.08 49.08 93.14
C MET A 2 -44.66 49.69 91.79
N ALA A 3 -44.83 51.00 91.56
CA ALA A 3 -44.46 51.66 90.28
C ALA A 3 -42.94 51.68 90.00
N LEU A 4 -42.12 51.79 91.05
CA LEU A 4 -40.66 51.75 90.95
C LEU A 4 -40.14 50.33 90.65
N LEU A 5 -40.79 49.29 91.19
CA LEU A 5 -40.48 47.90 90.84
C LEU A 5 -40.83 47.61 89.37
N THR A 6 -41.98 48.07 88.87
CA THR A 6 -42.38 47.86 87.48
C THR A 6 -41.51 48.61 86.48
N SER A 7 -41.09 49.85 86.78
CA SER A 7 -40.14 50.56 85.92
C SER A 7 -38.78 49.89 85.87
N CYS A 8 -38.27 49.40 87.01
CA CYS A 8 -37.01 48.65 87.04
C CYS A 8 -37.11 47.31 86.30
N GLN A 9 -38.25 46.61 86.38
CA GLN A 9 -38.49 45.36 85.65
C GLN A 9 -38.50 45.58 84.13
N ASN A 10 -39.17 46.63 83.66
CA ASN A 10 -39.23 46.96 82.24
C ASN A 10 -37.88 47.45 81.70
N THR A 11 -37.14 48.26 82.47
CA THR A 11 -35.77 48.67 82.09
C THR A 11 -34.86 47.44 82.02
N PHE A 12 -34.94 46.51 82.97
CA PHE A 12 -34.16 45.28 82.96
C PHE A 12 -34.49 44.40 81.75
N GLN A 13 -35.79 44.18 81.44
CA GLN A 13 -36.18 43.44 80.23
C GLN A 13 -35.74 44.13 78.93
N SER A 14 -35.76 45.46 78.88
CA SER A 14 -35.27 46.22 77.72
C SER A 14 -33.76 46.13 77.55
N VAL A 15 -33.01 46.05 78.65
CA VAL A 15 -31.54 45.87 78.62
C VAL A 15 -31.19 44.47 78.16
N VAL A 16 -31.88 43.44 78.66
CA VAL A 16 -31.69 42.04 78.22
C VAL A 16 -32.03 41.89 76.72
N ALA A 17 -33.14 42.46 76.25
CA ALA A 17 -33.49 42.43 74.84
C ALA A 17 -32.49 43.18 73.94
N TYR A 18 -31.83 44.22 74.46
CA TYR A 18 -30.78 44.94 73.74
C TYR A 18 -29.46 44.14 73.70
N GLU A 19 -29.13 43.43 74.78
CA GLU A 19 -27.99 42.51 74.83
C GLU A 19 -28.19 41.31 73.89
N ASP A 20 -29.38 40.73 73.82
CA ASP A 20 -29.72 39.65 72.87
C ASP A 20 -29.62 40.14 71.41
N ALA A 21 -30.13 41.35 71.11
CA ALA A 21 -30.02 41.94 69.77
C ALA A 21 -28.56 42.23 69.36
N LEU A 22 -27.70 42.60 70.32
CA LEU A 22 -26.27 42.77 70.08
C LEU A 22 -25.58 41.43 69.79
N ASP A 23 -25.97 40.35 70.47
CA ASP A 23 -25.48 38.99 70.23
C ASP A 23 -25.90 38.48 68.84
N ASP A 24 -27.17 38.68 68.46
CA ASP A 24 -27.69 38.38 67.12
C ASP A 24 -26.94 39.14 66.02
N ILE A 25 -26.66 40.43 66.22
CA ILE A 25 -25.86 41.25 65.29
C ILE A 25 -24.44 40.72 65.18
N SER A 26 -23.85 40.29 66.29
CA SER A 26 -22.50 39.73 66.31
C SER A 26 -22.44 38.41 65.53
N THR A 27 -23.45 37.56 65.73
CA THR A 27 -23.62 36.28 65.02
C THR A 27 -23.84 36.51 63.53
N LEU A 28 -24.70 37.46 63.17
CA LEU A 28 -24.96 37.84 61.78
C LEU A 28 -23.68 38.35 61.09
N LYS A 29 -22.85 39.13 61.79
CA LYS A 29 -21.58 39.63 61.26
C LYS A 29 -20.60 38.49 60.96
N VAL A 30 -20.55 37.47 61.80
CA VAL A 30 -19.74 36.26 61.59
C VAL A 30 -20.27 35.48 60.39
N GLN A 31 -21.57 35.20 60.33
CA GLN A 31 -22.19 34.49 59.21
C GLN A 31 -22.01 35.19 57.87
N VAL A 32 -22.10 36.53 57.85
CA VAL A 32 -21.82 37.33 56.64
C VAL A 32 -20.36 37.19 56.23
N HIS A 33 -19.41 37.23 57.17
CA HIS A 33 -18.00 37.04 56.88
C HIS A 33 -17.68 35.63 56.36
N GLU A 34 -18.29 34.61 56.96
CA GLU A 34 -18.22 33.22 56.48
C GLU A 34 -18.81 33.09 55.07
N CYS A 35 -19.97 33.71 54.82
CA CYS A 35 -20.61 33.73 53.51
C CYS A 35 -19.69 34.36 52.44
N TYR A 36 -19.05 35.50 52.73
CA TYR A 36 -18.08 36.09 51.80
C TYR A 36 -16.86 35.21 51.56
N SER A 37 -16.40 34.49 52.58
CA SER A 37 -15.26 33.58 52.48
C SER A 37 -15.60 32.36 51.62
N GLU A 38 -16.78 31.76 51.83
CA GLU A 38 -17.30 30.66 51.01
C GLU A 38 -17.52 31.11 49.55
N ILE A 39 -18.10 32.30 49.32
CA ILE A 39 -18.25 32.86 47.97
C ILE A 39 -16.90 33.01 47.26
N THR A 40 -15.90 33.53 47.97
CA THR A 40 -14.56 33.72 47.40
C THR A 40 -13.91 32.38 47.07
N LYS A 41 -14.06 31.39 47.96
CA LYS A 41 -13.57 30.03 47.76
C LYS A 41 -14.25 29.35 46.57
N THR A 42 -15.58 29.37 46.52
CA THR A 42 -16.36 28.84 45.40
C THR A 42 -16.00 29.54 44.08
N SER A 43 -15.80 30.85 44.09
CA SER A 43 -15.35 31.59 42.89
C SER A 43 -13.99 31.10 42.40
N SER A 44 -13.05 30.84 43.32
CA SER A 44 -11.73 30.31 42.97
C SER A 44 -11.83 28.89 42.41
N GLU A 45 -12.67 28.04 43.01
CA GLU A 45 -12.90 26.66 42.56
C GLU A 45 -13.55 26.63 41.16
N ILE A 46 -14.54 27.52 40.90
CA ILE A 46 -15.15 27.68 39.58
C ILE A 46 -14.10 28.10 38.55
N LEU A 47 -13.29 29.12 38.85
CA LEU A 47 -12.27 29.60 37.91
C LEU A 47 -11.23 28.52 37.61
N SER A 48 -10.80 27.76 38.61
CA SER A 48 -9.91 26.61 38.41
C SER A 48 -10.55 25.57 37.50
N THR A 49 -11.77 25.15 37.82
CA THR A 49 -12.49 24.12 37.06
C THR A 49 -12.71 24.55 35.61
N VAL A 50 -13.08 25.81 35.37
CA VAL A 50 -13.28 26.36 34.02
C VAL A 50 -11.95 26.42 33.26
N HIS A 51 -10.87 26.86 33.91
CA HIS A 51 -9.55 26.88 33.30
C HIS A 51 -9.09 25.48 32.91
N ASP A 52 -9.17 24.52 33.83
CA ASP A 52 -8.75 23.14 33.60
C ASP A 52 -9.59 22.49 32.48
N THR A 53 -10.91 22.69 32.50
CA THR A 53 -11.81 22.21 31.44
C THR A 53 -11.48 22.85 30.08
N TYR A 54 -11.10 24.13 30.05
CA TYR A 54 -10.74 24.82 28.81
C TYR A 54 -9.40 24.33 28.25
N ILE A 55 -8.40 24.08 29.11
CA ILE A 55 -7.12 23.49 28.72
C ILE A 55 -7.32 22.08 28.18
N GLU A 56 -8.07 21.22 28.88
CA GLU A 56 -8.39 19.88 28.39
C GLU A 56 -9.10 19.91 27.03
N LYS A 57 -10.08 20.82 26.86
CA LYS A 57 -10.76 20.99 25.57
C LYS A 57 -9.80 21.45 24.47
N SER A 58 -8.89 22.39 24.78
CA SER A 58 -7.89 22.87 23.83
C SER A 58 -6.89 21.76 23.43
N GLU A 59 -6.47 20.92 24.37
CA GLU A 59 -5.60 19.78 24.10
C GLU A 59 -6.31 18.74 23.24
N LEU A 60 -7.58 18.44 23.52
CA LEU A 60 -8.40 17.55 22.69
C LEU A 60 -8.59 18.08 21.27
N GLU A 61 -8.80 19.39 21.09
CA GLU A 61 -8.87 20.02 19.76
C GLU A 61 -7.53 19.90 19.00
N SER A 62 -6.40 20.03 19.71
CA SER A 62 -5.07 19.81 19.12
C SER A 62 -4.88 18.36 18.70
N ILE A 63 -5.19 17.39 19.58
CA ILE A 63 -5.08 15.96 19.29
C ILE A 63 -5.97 15.59 18.10
N GLN A 64 -7.20 16.11 18.04
CA GLN A 64 -8.11 15.88 16.91
C GLN A 64 -7.50 16.39 15.60
N LYS A 65 -6.93 17.60 15.62
CA LYS A 65 -6.29 18.21 14.45
C LYS A 65 -5.04 17.44 14.01
N ASP A 66 -4.22 17.00 14.95
CA ASP A 66 -3.00 16.22 14.68
C ASP A 66 -3.36 14.84 14.13
N PHE A 67 -4.39 14.20 14.68
CA PHE A 67 -4.90 12.93 14.19
C PHE A 67 -5.45 13.06 12.76
N GLN A 68 -6.26 14.09 12.50
CA GLN A 68 -6.79 14.35 11.16
C GLN A 68 -5.67 14.68 10.15
N SER A 69 -4.66 15.44 10.57
CA SER A 69 -3.49 15.76 9.74
C SER A 69 -2.67 14.50 9.45
N SER A 70 -2.44 13.65 10.46
CA SER A 70 -1.73 12.37 10.31
C SER A 70 -2.45 11.43 9.34
N ILE A 71 -3.78 11.30 9.46
CA ILE A 71 -4.59 10.51 8.52
C ILE A 71 -4.48 11.07 7.11
N THR A 72 -4.60 12.39 6.94
CA THR A 72 -4.57 13.04 5.62
C THR A 72 -3.20 12.89 4.98
N GLN A 73 -2.13 13.09 5.75
CA GLN A 73 -0.75 12.93 5.29
C GLN A 73 -0.47 11.49 4.92
N ASN A 74 -0.79 10.53 5.78
CA ASN A 74 -0.59 9.11 5.53
C ASN A 74 -1.42 8.62 4.32
N SER A 75 -2.67 9.07 4.19
CA SER A 75 -3.49 8.77 3.01
C SER A 75 -2.89 9.33 1.72
N SER A 76 -2.31 10.53 1.77
CA SER A 76 -1.65 11.15 0.62
C SER A 76 -0.37 10.43 0.23
N GLU A 77 0.43 10.05 1.23
CA GLU A 77 1.66 9.26 1.05
C GLU A 77 1.33 7.88 0.46
N ILE A 78 0.40 7.14 1.06
CA ILE A 78 -0.10 5.85 0.53
C ILE A 78 -0.56 6.00 -0.93
N ARG A 79 -1.32 7.05 -1.24
CA ARG A 79 -1.81 7.29 -2.60
C ARG A 79 -0.67 7.61 -3.58
N MET A 80 0.34 8.35 -3.13
CA MET A 80 1.54 8.66 -3.92
C MET A 80 2.35 7.40 -4.19
N ASP A 81 2.58 6.56 -3.17
CA ASP A 81 3.26 5.28 -3.29
C ASP A 81 2.52 4.35 -4.26
N PHE A 82 1.20 4.22 -4.13
CA PHE A 82 0.40 3.43 -5.07
C PHE A 82 0.50 3.95 -6.51
N THR A 83 0.51 5.28 -6.69
CA THR A 83 0.64 5.87 -8.03
C THR A 83 2.01 5.59 -8.62
N ALA A 84 3.08 5.77 -7.84
CA ALA A 84 4.45 5.49 -8.26
C ALA A 84 4.65 4.01 -8.64
N VAL A 85 4.19 3.09 -7.80
CA VAL A 85 4.25 1.64 -8.08
C VAL A 85 3.42 1.30 -9.33
N THR A 86 2.23 1.87 -9.47
CA THR A 86 1.37 1.64 -10.64
C THR A 86 2.05 2.12 -11.93
N ASP A 87 2.68 3.28 -11.90
CA ASP A 87 3.36 3.84 -13.07
C ASP A 87 4.65 3.08 -13.41
N GLU A 88 5.40 2.61 -12.41
CA GLU A 88 6.53 1.70 -12.60
C GLU A 88 6.07 0.40 -13.28
N ILE A 89 5.00 -0.22 -12.78
CA ILE A 89 4.42 -1.42 -13.38
C ILE A 89 4.01 -1.16 -14.83
N LYS A 90 3.31 -0.05 -15.12
CA LYS A 90 2.92 0.31 -16.50
C LYS A 90 4.13 0.46 -17.40
N ASN A 91 5.18 1.14 -16.96
CA ASN A 91 6.39 1.38 -17.76
C ASN A 91 7.15 0.07 -18.04
N ASN A 92 7.31 -0.79 -17.04
CA ASN A 92 7.96 -2.09 -17.19
C ASN A 92 7.15 -3.01 -18.11
N VAL A 93 5.82 -3.01 -17.99
CA VAL A 93 4.92 -3.77 -18.88
C VAL A 93 5.01 -3.23 -20.30
N ALA A 94 4.98 -1.91 -20.51
CA ALA A 94 5.08 -1.29 -21.83
C ALA A 94 6.41 -1.63 -22.51
N THR A 95 7.53 -1.53 -21.80
CA THR A 95 8.87 -1.86 -22.33
C THR A 95 8.97 -3.34 -22.71
N ASN A 96 8.50 -4.25 -21.85
CA ASN A 96 8.47 -5.67 -22.16
C ASN A 96 7.51 -5.99 -23.31
N GLN A 97 6.39 -5.27 -23.41
CA GLN A 97 5.45 -5.41 -24.51
C GLN A 97 6.06 -4.99 -25.84
N GLU A 98 6.79 -3.88 -25.91
CA GLU A 98 7.50 -3.46 -27.13
C GLU A 98 8.53 -4.51 -27.60
N LEU A 99 9.34 -5.02 -26.66
CA LEU A 99 10.31 -6.09 -26.97
C LEU A 99 9.61 -7.38 -27.42
N LEU A 100 8.49 -7.74 -26.78
CA LEU A 100 7.70 -8.88 -27.22
C LEU A 100 7.14 -8.62 -28.61
N GLU A 101 6.51 -7.49 -28.91
CA GLU A 101 5.96 -7.19 -30.24
C GLU A 101 7.02 -7.17 -31.34
N GLU A 102 8.25 -6.74 -31.02
CA GLU A 102 9.38 -6.79 -31.96
C GLU A 102 9.76 -8.23 -32.34
N TYR A 103 9.70 -9.21 -31.43
CA TYR A 103 10.25 -10.56 -31.65
C TYR A 103 9.23 -11.71 -31.61
N ILE A 104 8.07 -11.53 -30.98
CA ILE A 104 7.05 -12.54 -30.70
C ILE A 104 5.66 -11.93 -30.93
N ARG A 105 4.92 -12.45 -31.90
CA ARG A 105 3.60 -11.94 -32.27
C ARG A 105 2.55 -13.04 -32.21
N PHE A 106 1.48 -12.77 -31.46
CA PHE A 106 0.31 -13.65 -31.39
C PHE A 106 -0.72 -13.20 -32.45
N LYS A 107 -0.93 -14.04 -33.47
CA LYS A 107 -1.89 -13.80 -34.57
C LYS A 107 -3.00 -14.84 -34.49
N GLY A 108 -3.92 -14.66 -33.53
CA GLY A 108 -4.97 -15.65 -33.26
C GLY A 108 -4.38 -16.95 -32.69
N ALA A 109 -4.54 -18.06 -33.39
CA ALA A 109 -3.97 -19.36 -33.01
C ALA A 109 -2.51 -19.56 -33.47
N LEU A 110 -1.93 -18.60 -34.17
CA LEU A 110 -0.56 -18.62 -34.69
C LEU A 110 0.37 -17.82 -33.76
N ILE A 111 1.52 -18.39 -33.42
CA ILE A 111 2.61 -17.67 -32.77
C ILE A 111 3.73 -17.48 -33.79
N GLU A 112 4.07 -16.24 -34.09
CA GLU A 112 5.17 -15.88 -34.98
C GLU A 112 6.37 -15.38 -34.15
N LEU A 113 7.54 -15.90 -34.45
CA LEU A 113 8.83 -15.59 -33.82
C LEU A 113 9.75 -14.98 -34.89
N GLY A 114 10.48 -13.93 -34.53
CA GLY A 114 11.43 -13.25 -35.40
C GLY A 114 11.26 -11.74 -35.35
N ARG A 115 12.38 -11.02 -35.53
CA ARG A 115 12.41 -9.56 -35.49
C ARG A 115 11.56 -8.96 -36.61
N VAL A 116 10.73 -7.96 -36.30
CA VAL A 116 9.98 -7.21 -37.31
C VAL A 116 10.92 -6.68 -38.41
N GLY A 117 10.51 -6.86 -39.67
CA GLY A 117 11.28 -6.43 -40.85
C GLY A 117 12.46 -7.34 -41.21
N ASN A 118 12.71 -8.40 -40.45
CA ASN A 118 13.70 -9.42 -40.81
C ASN A 118 13.10 -10.45 -41.78
N ALA A 119 13.93 -10.96 -42.68
CA ALA A 119 13.56 -12.03 -43.61
C ALA A 119 13.29 -13.36 -42.90
N PHE A 120 13.98 -13.63 -41.79
CA PHE A 120 13.90 -14.91 -41.09
C PHE A 120 12.85 -14.89 -39.99
N THR A 121 11.90 -15.82 -40.06
CA THR A 121 10.87 -16.02 -39.03
C THR A 121 10.64 -17.51 -38.75
N ALA A 122 10.08 -17.80 -37.58
CA ALA A 122 9.52 -19.10 -37.25
C ALA A 122 8.04 -18.94 -36.87
N GLU A 123 7.20 -19.87 -37.29
CA GLU A 123 5.76 -19.82 -37.09
C GLU A 123 5.28 -21.14 -36.48
N LEU A 124 4.70 -21.05 -35.29
CA LEU A 124 4.06 -22.16 -34.60
C LEU A 124 2.55 -22.06 -34.77
N SER A 125 1.96 -23.07 -35.40
CA SER A 125 0.51 -23.22 -35.60
C SER A 125 0.02 -24.52 -34.95
N ASN A 126 -1.28 -24.79 -35.05
CA ASN A 126 -1.86 -26.06 -34.61
C ASN A 126 -1.43 -27.27 -35.46
N GLU A 127 -0.88 -27.04 -36.65
CA GLU A 127 -0.57 -28.09 -37.63
C GLU A 127 0.93 -28.34 -37.76
N GLU A 128 1.75 -27.32 -37.53
CA GLU A 128 3.18 -27.37 -37.79
C GLU A 128 3.96 -26.27 -37.06
N LEU A 129 5.27 -26.52 -36.90
CA LEU A 129 6.28 -25.51 -36.64
C LEU A 129 7.07 -25.27 -37.93
N ALA A 130 6.96 -24.08 -38.52
CA ALA A 130 7.59 -23.72 -39.78
C ALA A 130 8.71 -22.68 -39.60
N PHE A 131 9.77 -22.80 -40.38
CA PHE A 131 10.83 -21.80 -40.54
C PHE A 131 10.68 -21.15 -41.91
N LYS A 132 10.75 -19.82 -41.95
CA LYS A 132 10.55 -19.04 -43.17
C LYS A 132 11.71 -18.09 -43.42
N GLU A 133 12.00 -17.86 -44.70
CA GLU A 133 12.88 -16.81 -45.20
C GLU A 133 12.09 -16.00 -46.24
N ASN A 134 11.96 -14.69 -46.03
CA ASN A 134 11.14 -13.78 -46.85
C ASN A 134 9.69 -14.28 -47.01
N GLY A 135 9.12 -14.87 -45.94
CA GLY A 135 7.78 -15.45 -45.95
C GLY A 135 7.66 -16.82 -46.64
N GLN A 136 8.70 -17.28 -47.33
CA GLN A 136 8.74 -18.61 -47.93
C GLN A 136 9.14 -19.65 -46.88
N LYS A 137 8.36 -20.72 -46.74
CA LYS A 137 8.69 -21.86 -45.88
C LYS A 137 9.92 -22.59 -46.42
N ILE A 138 10.99 -22.61 -45.63
CA ILE A 138 12.25 -23.28 -45.98
C ILE A 138 12.42 -24.62 -45.26
N ALA A 139 11.83 -24.76 -44.08
CA ALA A 139 11.75 -26.02 -43.34
C ALA A 139 10.50 -26.05 -42.45
N TYR A 140 10.01 -27.23 -42.10
CA TYR A 140 8.93 -27.37 -41.12
C TYR A 140 8.92 -28.75 -40.46
N ILE A 141 8.36 -28.78 -39.26
CA ILE A 141 8.06 -29.99 -38.50
C ILE A 141 6.55 -30.15 -38.42
N SER A 142 6.05 -31.28 -38.92
CA SER A 142 4.64 -31.67 -38.82
C SER A 142 4.53 -33.19 -38.91
N ASN A 143 3.55 -33.78 -38.23
CA ASN A 143 3.26 -35.22 -38.31
C ASN A 143 4.51 -36.11 -38.14
N ASN A 144 5.31 -35.84 -37.10
CA ASN A 144 6.55 -36.55 -36.79
C ASN A 144 7.63 -36.52 -37.89
N SER A 145 7.55 -35.58 -38.83
CA SER A 145 8.49 -35.43 -39.94
C SER A 145 9.10 -34.04 -39.95
N LEU A 146 10.40 -33.96 -40.20
CA LEU A 146 11.12 -32.72 -40.51
C LEU A 146 11.35 -32.67 -42.02
N VAL A 147 10.81 -31.65 -42.67
CA VAL A 147 10.98 -31.42 -44.10
C VAL A 147 11.82 -30.16 -44.29
N ILE A 148 12.86 -30.25 -45.12
CA ILE A 148 13.77 -29.15 -45.42
C ILE A 148 13.85 -29.00 -46.94
N THR A 149 13.65 -27.78 -47.44
CA THR A 149 13.69 -27.50 -48.89
C THR A 149 15.08 -27.69 -49.47
N ASN A 150 16.11 -27.19 -48.78
CA ASN A 150 17.50 -27.36 -49.14
C ASN A 150 18.37 -27.43 -47.87
N ALA A 151 19.39 -28.31 -47.87
CA ALA A 151 20.28 -28.50 -46.74
C ALA A 151 21.74 -28.57 -47.19
N GLU A 152 22.58 -27.69 -46.64
CA GLU A 152 24.04 -27.76 -46.75
C GLU A 152 24.61 -28.44 -45.49
N ILE A 153 25.12 -29.68 -45.64
CA ILE A 153 25.70 -30.43 -44.52
C ILE A 153 27.22 -30.27 -44.50
N ARG A 154 27.74 -29.53 -43.52
CA ARG A 154 29.18 -29.20 -43.43
C ARG A 154 30.04 -30.27 -42.78
N ASN A 155 29.46 -31.04 -41.85
CA ASN A 155 30.23 -31.93 -40.99
C ASN A 155 29.94 -33.40 -41.26
N LYS A 156 28.69 -33.83 -41.02
CA LYS A 156 28.30 -35.24 -41.11
C LYS A 156 26.79 -35.36 -41.17
N LEU A 157 26.28 -36.22 -42.04
CA LEU A 157 24.90 -36.70 -42.00
C LEU A 157 24.91 -38.16 -41.52
N SER A 158 24.22 -38.46 -40.43
CA SER A 158 24.15 -39.80 -39.86
C SER A 158 22.75 -40.38 -40.04
N LEU A 159 22.65 -41.54 -40.68
CA LEU A 159 21.40 -42.27 -40.88
C LEU A 159 21.45 -43.60 -40.13
N GLY A 160 20.55 -43.80 -39.17
CA GLY A 160 20.51 -45.05 -38.41
C GLY A 160 19.89 -44.87 -37.03
N ASN A 161 20.08 -45.88 -36.18
CA ASN A 161 19.56 -45.88 -34.82
C ASN A 161 20.43 -46.76 -33.89
N ALA A 162 20.14 -46.69 -32.60
CA ALA A 162 20.90 -47.39 -31.58
C ALA A 162 20.91 -48.92 -31.71
N SER A 163 19.92 -49.54 -32.36
CA SER A 163 19.86 -51.00 -32.50
C SER A 163 20.50 -51.54 -33.78
N ARG A 164 20.71 -50.70 -34.80
CA ARG A 164 21.22 -51.11 -36.13
C ARG A 164 22.54 -50.45 -36.52
N GLY A 165 23.06 -49.58 -35.65
CA GLY A 165 24.20 -48.73 -35.96
C GLY A 165 23.82 -47.56 -36.87
N TRP A 166 24.83 -46.85 -37.35
CA TRP A 166 24.66 -45.65 -38.17
C TRP A 166 25.54 -45.70 -39.42
N PHE A 167 25.00 -45.18 -40.52
CA PHE A 167 25.77 -44.79 -41.70
C PHE A 167 26.08 -43.31 -41.62
N ASP A 168 27.38 -43.01 -41.52
CA ASP A 168 27.91 -41.67 -41.41
C ASP A 168 28.43 -41.21 -42.79
N PHE A 169 27.76 -40.22 -43.37
CA PHE A 169 28.16 -39.53 -44.61
C PHE A 169 29.03 -38.34 -44.22
N ILE A 170 30.33 -38.44 -44.53
CA ILE A 170 31.35 -37.48 -44.07
C ILE A 170 32.02 -36.84 -45.29
N PRO A 171 31.77 -35.54 -45.57
CA PRO A 171 32.58 -34.78 -46.52
C PRO A 171 34.03 -34.69 -46.02
N ARG A 172 34.99 -34.92 -46.90
CA ARG A 172 36.42 -34.79 -46.60
C ARG A 172 36.97 -33.48 -47.16
N SER A 173 38.07 -33.00 -46.58
CA SER A 173 38.80 -31.82 -47.07
C SER A 173 39.30 -31.96 -48.51
N SER A 174 39.51 -33.19 -48.98
CA SER A 174 39.84 -33.52 -50.37
C SER A 174 38.65 -33.40 -51.34
N GLY A 175 37.45 -33.07 -50.86
CA GLY A 175 36.24 -32.89 -51.69
C GLY A 175 35.49 -34.18 -52.00
N ASN A 176 35.99 -35.36 -51.60
CA ASN A 176 35.29 -36.62 -51.73
C ASN A 176 34.35 -36.90 -50.52
N LEU A 177 33.35 -37.73 -50.76
CA LEU A 177 32.42 -38.22 -49.74
C LEU A 177 32.86 -39.59 -49.23
N SER A 178 32.98 -39.73 -47.91
CA SER A 178 33.15 -41.03 -47.26
C SER A 178 31.82 -41.50 -46.68
N ILE A 179 31.53 -42.80 -46.81
CA ILE A 179 30.44 -43.47 -46.11
C ILE A 179 31.08 -44.45 -45.13
N VAL A 180 30.84 -44.23 -43.84
CA VAL A 180 31.42 -45.05 -42.76
C VAL A 180 30.29 -45.68 -41.95
N TRP A 181 30.34 -47.00 -41.77
CA TRP A 181 29.45 -47.66 -40.81
C TRP A 181 30.04 -47.54 -39.40
N ARG A 182 29.22 -47.14 -38.45
CA ARG A 182 29.55 -47.08 -37.03
C ARG A 182 28.61 -48.00 -36.27
N GLY A 183 29.18 -49.00 -35.60
CA GLY A 183 28.44 -50.00 -34.84
C GLY A 183 27.69 -49.44 -33.63
N THR A 184 26.87 -50.29 -33.03
CA THR A 184 26.15 -49.99 -31.79
C THR A 184 27.15 -49.96 -30.65
N SER A 185 27.27 -48.82 -29.97
CA SER A 185 27.99 -48.68 -28.70
C SER A 185 27.21 -49.30 -27.55
#